data_AF-A0A660MML1-F1
#
_entry.id   AF-A0A660MML1-F1
#
_cell.length_a   1.000
_cell.length_b   1.000
_cell.length_c   1.000
_cell.angle_alpha   90.00
_cell.angle_beta   90.00
_cell.angle_gamma   90.00
#
_symmetry.space_group_name_H-M   'P 1'
#
loop_
_entity.id
_entity.type
_entity.pdbx_description
1 polymer ?
#
loop_
_entity_poly.entity_id
_entity_poly.type
_entity_poly.pdbx_seq_one_letter_code
_entity_poly.pdbx_strand_id
1 'polypeptide(L)'
;KRLLDIDSPFVSLERELARLIDNWRNEPDSQPDADILAQADVLIDQARQQLHHLSSRAIASGSSLATAYLLERLKQSLDRLEALLAVLTAESSENEARRWLELIKQLIDSGLRRRNIRHLWRSSAYLLSQSITQHKSAHGEHYIARDWRSLGRLFASAAGAGIIIALMAGLKIYLGTLNISYNTYTMLSSLDYGIGFVLIYLCHCTVATKQPAMTAARMAEAVEKSSGGRAAARKIAQLLIDVNRSQTAAVLGNITVAMSVAALISWTYAANNGTALLSAKTAAKQMHALNLPAALFYAAIAAVWLFCSGIIAGYYDNRAQYLRLRERLRVNPLLRRITTANMRARIADFIHDNLGALASNFIFGLLLGITPWIGKILELPLDIRHIAFSSANLAYAAASQPLGFWAFMQGLIAVIAIGLVNLWVSFYLALRIALRARDSRFPELRQFYGVLKEEIRRDPKSLIFPAGRKGG
;
A
#
# COMPACT_ATOMS: atom_id res chain seq x y z
N LYS A 1 35.25 9.77 -20.37
CA LYS A 1 35.06 8.58 -21.26
C LYS A 1 33.77 8.79 -22.03
N ARG A 2 33.78 8.72 -23.37
CA ARG A 2 32.52 8.79 -24.13
C ARG A 2 31.71 7.54 -23.77
N LEU A 3 30.39 7.67 -23.68
CA LEU A 3 29.48 6.55 -23.36
C LEU A 3 29.65 5.35 -24.32
N LEU A 4 30.21 5.59 -25.52
CA LEU A 4 30.50 4.62 -26.57
C LEU A 4 31.75 3.76 -26.31
N ASP A 5 32.59 4.13 -25.34
CA ASP A 5 33.82 3.41 -24.95
C ASP A 5 33.59 2.45 -23.77
N ILE A 6 32.33 2.24 -23.39
CA ILE A 6 31.93 1.36 -22.28
C ILE A 6 31.38 0.08 -22.91
N ASP A 7 31.98 -1.08 -22.59
CA ASP A 7 31.48 -2.41 -22.97
C ASP A 7 30.10 -2.63 -22.34
N SER A 8 29.08 -2.26 -23.09
CA SER A 8 27.68 -2.33 -22.71
C SER A 8 26.93 -3.09 -23.80
N PRO A 9 26.15 -4.12 -23.49
CA PRO A 9 25.40 -4.85 -24.51
C PRO A 9 24.42 -3.96 -25.29
N PHE A 10 24.02 -2.81 -24.76
CA PHE A 10 23.23 -1.82 -25.52
C PHE A 10 24.03 -1.17 -26.66
N VAL A 11 25.32 -0.89 -26.46
CA VAL A 11 26.21 -0.31 -27.48
C VAL A 11 26.57 -1.37 -28.51
N SER A 12 26.83 -2.60 -28.08
CA SER A 12 27.05 -3.73 -29.00
C SER A 12 25.83 -4.02 -29.84
N LEU A 13 24.63 -4.02 -29.24
CA LEU A 13 23.36 -4.19 -29.95
C LEU A 13 23.15 -3.08 -31.00
N GLU A 14 23.44 -1.82 -30.66
CA GLU A 14 23.31 -0.70 -31.61
C GLU A 14 24.24 -0.87 -32.82
N ARG A 15 25.49 -1.25 -32.60
CA ARG A 15 26.46 -1.52 -33.69
C ARG A 15 26.03 -2.67 -34.59
N GLU A 16 25.54 -3.76 -33.99
CA GLU A 16 25.10 -4.93 -34.76
C GLU A 16 23.86 -4.61 -35.60
N LEU A 17 22.90 -3.89 -35.02
CA LEU A 17 21.72 -3.43 -35.76
C LEU A 17 22.07 -2.43 -36.87
N ALA A 18 23.05 -1.55 -36.65
CA ALA A 18 23.51 -0.63 -37.69
C ALA A 18 24.08 -1.38 -38.90
N ARG A 19 24.90 -2.43 -38.67
CA ARG A 19 25.39 -3.31 -39.73
C ARG A 19 24.25 -4.00 -40.48
N LEU A 20 23.26 -4.50 -39.74
CA LEU A 20 22.11 -5.20 -40.28
C LEU A 20 21.27 -4.26 -41.18
N ILE A 21 21.06 -3.03 -40.75
CA ILE A 21 20.38 -1.98 -41.52
C ILE A 21 21.17 -1.59 -42.77
N ASP A 22 22.49 -1.44 -42.68
CA ASP A 22 23.33 -1.09 -43.83
C ASP A 22 23.37 -2.22 -44.87
N ASN A 23 23.46 -3.49 -44.43
CA ASN A 23 23.37 -4.64 -45.34
C ASN A 23 22.04 -4.64 -46.09
N TRP A 24 20.92 -4.44 -45.41
CA TRP A 24 19.60 -4.37 -46.07
C TRP A 24 19.42 -3.16 -47.00
N ARG A 25 20.08 -2.03 -46.72
CA ARG A 25 20.03 -0.85 -47.60
C ARG A 25 20.83 -1.04 -48.87
N ASN A 26 21.99 -1.70 -48.76
CA ASN A 26 22.90 -1.90 -49.88
C ASN A 26 22.46 -3.09 -50.75
N GLU A 27 21.89 -4.13 -50.17
CA GLU A 27 21.47 -5.35 -50.86
C GLU A 27 20.05 -5.78 -50.42
N PRO A 28 18.99 -5.09 -50.86
CA PRO A 28 17.62 -5.29 -50.37
C PRO A 28 17.02 -6.66 -50.69
N ASP A 29 17.49 -7.34 -51.74
CA ASP A 29 17.01 -8.67 -52.15
C ASP A 29 17.87 -9.82 -51.58
N SER A 30 18.94 -9.51 -50.84
CA SER A 30 19.79 -10.52 -50.21
C SER A 30 19.13 -11.07 -48.93
N GLN A 31 19.19 -12.40 -48.74
CA GLN A 31 18.79 -12.97 -47.46
C GLN A 31 19.77 -12.50 -46.38
N PRO A 32 19.27 -11.97 -45.24
CA PRO A 32 20.14 -11.57 -44.15
C PRO A 32 20.96 -12.76 -43.64
N ASP A 33 22.23 -12.51 -43.35
CA ASP A 33 23.13 -13.51 -42.80
C ASP A 33 22.56 -14.08 -41.49
N ALA A 34 22.36 -15.39 -41.46
CA ALA A 34 21.78 -16.11 -40.33
C ALA A 34 22.62 -15.94 -39.05
N ASP A 35 23.95 -15.82 -39.19
CA ASP A 35 24.86 -15.63 -38.07
C ASP A 35 24.70 -14.23 -37.44
N ILE A 36 24.50 -13.20 -38.26
CA ILE A 36 24.27 -11.82 -37.82
C ILE A 36 22.92 -11.71 -37.08
N LEU A 37 21.88 -12.38 -37.60
CA LEU A 37 20.56 -12.43 -36.95
C LEU A 37 20.62 -13.15 -35.60
N ALA A 38 21.25 -14.31 -35.54
CA ALA A 38 21.44 -15.04 -34.29
C ALA A 38 22.24 -14.22 -33.26
N GLN A 39 23.25 -13.47 -33.72
CA GLN A 39 24.01 -12.57 -32.86
C GLN A 39 23.17 -11.40 -32.33
N ALA A 40 22.28 -10.82 -33.16
CA ALA A 40 21.36 -9.77 -32.73
C ALA A 40 20.40 -10.27 -31.64
N ASP A 41 19.83 -11.47 -31.79
CA ASP A 41 18.96 -12.08 -30.79
C ASP A 41 19.68 -12.29 -29.44
N VAL A 42 20.91 -12.82 -29.48
CA VAL A 42 21.74 -12.98 -28.28
C VAL A 42 22.01 -11.62 -27.61
N LEU A 43 22.30 -10.57 -28.38
CA LEU A 43 22.55 -9.22 -27.85
C LEU A 43 21.29 -8.58 -27.25
N ILE A 44 20.10 -8.84 -27.81
CA ILE A 44 18.82 -8.43 -27.25
C ILE A 44 18.60 -9.10 -25.89
N ASP A 45 18.87 -10.39 -25.78
CA ASP A 45 18.75 -11.13 -24.53
C ASP A 45 19.74 -10.64 -23.46
N GLN A 46 20.99 -10.38 -23.84
CA GLN A 46 21.98 -9.79 -22.94
C GLN A 46 21.57 -8.37 -22.48
N ALA A 47 21.05 -7.56 -23.39
CA ALA A 47 20.52 -6.24 -23.08
C ALA A 47 19.33 -6.31 -22.11
N ARG A 48 18.44 -7.30 -22.28
CA ARG A 48 17.34 -7.60 -21.35
C ARG A 48 17.85 -8.02 -19.97
N GLN A 49 18.84 -8.90 -19.91
CA GLN A 49 19.45 -9.32 -18.63
C GLN A 49 20.08 -8.13 -17.90
N GLN A 50 20.84 -7.29 -18.60
CA GLN A 50 21.39 -6.07 -18.00
C GLN A 50 20.30 -5.10 -17.53
N LEU A 51 19.23 -4.94 -18.31
CA LEU A 51 18.08 -4.14 -17.90
C LEU A 51 17.43 -4.68 -16.61
N HIS A 52 17.28 -6.01 -16.49
CA HIS A 52 16.79 -6.65 -15.28
C HIS A 52 17.71 -6.41 -14.08
N HIS A 53 19.02 -6.49 -14.26
CA HIS A 53 20.00 -6.16 -13.22
C HIS A 53 19.94 -4.69 -12.80
N LEU A 54 19.85 -3.76 -13.76
CA LEU A 54 19.75 -2.32 -13.51
C LEU A 54 18.44 -1.97 -12.79
N SER A 55 17.31 -2.55 -13.20
CA SER A 55 16.01 -2.40 -12.54
C SER A 55 16.04 -2.92 -11.11
N SER A 56 16.64 -4.09 -10.89
CA SER A 56 16.79 -4.67 -9.55
C SER A 56 17.65 -3.80 -8.63
N ARG A 57 18.75 -3.24 -9.16
CA ARG A 57 19.60 -2.28 -8.41
C ARG A 57 18.88 -0.96 -8.12
N ALA A 58 18.09 -0.45 -9.06
CA ALA A 58 17.28 0.75 -8.89
C ALA A 58 16.23 0.60 -7.78
N ILE A 59 15.61 -0.58 -7.68
CA ILE A 59 14.71 -0.93 -6.56
C ILE A 59 15.46 -0.97 -5.23
N ALA A 60 16.66 -1.57 -5.20
CA ALA A 60 17.45 -1.72 -3.98
C ALA A 60 18.07 -0.41 -3.47
N SER A 61 18.46 0.49 -4.38
CA SER A 61 19.20 1.71 -4.05
C SER A 61 18.32 2.96 -3.99
N GLY A 62 17.03 2.83 -4.31
CA GLY A 62 16.13 3.93 -4.60
C GLY A 62 16.43 4.58 -5.96
N SER A 63 15.38 5.01 -6.65
CA SER A 63 15.47 5.53 -8.02
C SER A 63 14.62 6.77 -8.20
N SER A 64 15.04 7.67 -9.08
CA SER A 64 14.16 8.74 -9.53
C SER A 64 13.00 8.18 -10.37
N LEU A 65 11.87 8.87 -10.39
CA LEU A 65 10.74 8.51 -11.26
C LEU A 65 11.15 8.57 -12.75
N ALA A 66 12.02 9.51 -13.11
CA ALA A 66 12.56 9.63 -14.46
C ALA A 66 13.40 8.40 -14.84
N THR A 67 14.23 7.89 -13.93
CA THR A 67 15.05 6.70 -14.16
C THR A 67 14.16 5.46 -14.31
N ALA A 68 13.17 5.28 -13.45
CA ALA A 68 12.20 4.17 -13.57
C ALA A 68 11.45 4.23 -14.91
N TYR A 69 11.06 5.43 -15.34
CA TYR A 69 10.44 5.66 -16.65
C TYR A 69 11.38 5.32 -17.81
N LEU A 70 12.65 5.70 -17.75
CA LEU A 70 13.64 5.40 -18.78
C LEU A 70 13.92 3.90 -18.90
N LEU A 71 14.04 3.19 -17.77
CA LEU A 71 14.23 1.73 -17.77
C LEU A 71 13.02 1.02 -18.41
N GLU A 72 11.81 1.45 -18.09
CA GLU A 72 10.59 0.92 -18.70
C GLU A 72 10.51 1.23 -20.19
N ARG A 73 10.86 2.46 -20.60
CA ARG A 73 10.91 2.84 -22.01
C ARG A 73 11.94 2.00 -22.77
N LEU A 74 13.07 1.71 -22.15
CA LEU A 74 14.13 0.90 -22.73
C LEU A 74 13.67 -0.56 -22.90
N LYS A 75 12.95 -1.13 -21.93
CA LYS A 75 12.28 -2.44 -22.07
C LYS A 75 11.36 -2.48 -23.29
N GLN A 76 10.47 -1.49 -23.38
CA GLN A 76 9.51 -1.39 -24.50
C GLN A 76 10.20 -1.23 -25.85
N SER A 77 11.34 -0.53 -25.90
CA SER A 77 12.15 -0.41 -27.11
C SER A 77 12.73 -1.75 -27.53
N LEU A 78 13.26 -2.56 -26.60
CA LEU A 78 13.75 -3.90 -26.90
C LEU A 78 12.64 -4.84 -27.39
N ASP A 79 11.48 -4.84 -26.72
CA ASP A 79 10.33 -5.66 -27.12
C ASP A 79 9.81 -5.30 -28.52
N ARG A 80 9.89 -4.01 -28.89
CA ARG A 80 9.50 -3.54 -30.22
C ARG A 80 10.53 -3.91 -31.29
N LEU A 81 11.81 -3.90 -30.92
CA LEU A 81 12.92 -4.22 -31.80
C LEU A 81 12.91 -5.69 -32.18
N GLU A 82 12.70 -6.57 -31.20
CA GLU A 82 12.50 -8.02 -31.44
C GLU A 82 11.27 -8.28 -32.34
N ALA A 83 10.14 -7.61 -32.09
CA ALA A 83 8.95 -7.75 -32.94
C ALA A 83 9.19 -7.29 -34.38
N LEU A 84 9.99 -6.24 -34.60
CA LEU A 84 10.38 -5.77 -35.93
C LEU A 84 11.32 -6.76 -36.62
N LEU A 85 12.34 -7.27 -35.92
CA LEU A 85 13.23 -8.30 -36.45
C LEU A 85 12.45 -9.56 -36.82
N ALA A 86 11.47 -9.95 -36.00
CA ALA A 86 10.60 -11.07 -36.31
C ALA A 86 9.82 -10.83 -37.62
N VAL A 87 9.27 -9.64 -37.84
CA VAL A 87 8.60 -9.32 -39.11
C VAL A 87 9.57 -9.44 -40.30
N LEU A 88 10.79 -8.90 -40.15
CA LEU A 88 11.79 -8.85 -41.22
C LEU A 88 12.41 -10.21 -41.57
N THR A 89 12.37 -11.17 -40.65
CA THR A 89 12.95 -12.52 -40.81
C THR A 89 11.90 -13.59 -41.12
N ALA A 90 10.67 -13.20 -41.46
CA ALA A 90 9.60 -14.15 -41.71
C ALA A 90 9.83 -14.93 -43.02
N GLU A 91 9.94 -16.26 -42.93
CA GLU A 91 10.20 -17.15 -44.08
C GLU A 91 9.02 -17.31 -45.05
N SER A 92 7.80 -16.88 -44.66
CA SER A 92 6.60 -17.00 -45.48
C SER A 92 5.68 -15.79 -45.34
N SER A 93 4.97 -15.43 -46.41
CA SER A 93 4.04 -14.29 -46.43
C SER A 93 2.90 -14.43 -45.42
N GLU A 94 2.49 -15.66 -45.09
CA GLU A 94 1.47 -15.91 -44.06
C GLU A 94 2.01 -15.65 -42.64
N ASN A 95 3.25 -16.06 -42.36
CA ASN A 95 3.91 -15.78 -41.08
C ASN A 95 4.24 -14.28 -40.95
N GLU A 96 4.64 -13.64 -42.04
CA GLU A 96 4.88 -12.20 -42.08
C GLU A 96 3.61 -11.41 -41.74
N ALA A 97 2.47 -11.75 -42.37
CA ALA A 97 1.19 -11.12 -42.08
C ALA A 97 0.76 -11.28 -40.61
N ARG A 98 1.00 -12.47 -40.01
CA ARG A 98 0.73 -12.72 -38.59
C ARG A 98 1.62 -11.86 -37.68
N ARG A 99 2.92 -11.78 -37.98
CA ARG A 99 3.88 -10.97 -37.20
C ARG A 99 3.59 -9.47 -37.35
N TRP A 100 3.17 -9.00 -38.54
CA TRP A 100 2.67 -7.65 -38.75
C TRP A 100 1.43 -7.34 -37.92
N LEU A 101 0.46 -8.27 -37.89
CA LEU A 101 -0.74 -8.15 -37.06
C LEU A 101 -0.41 -8.05 -35.57
N GLU A 102 0.53 -8.86 -35.09
CA GLU A 102 1.01 -8.81 -33.70
C GLU A 102 1.71 -7.48 -33.39
N LEU A 103 2.59 -7.00 -34.28
CA LEU A 103 3.26 -5.72 -34.15
C LEU A 103 2.24 -4.57 -34.14
N ILE A 104 1.33 -4.50 -35.11
CA ILE A 104 0.27 -3.47 -35.17
C ILE A 104 -0.57 -3.50 -33.90
N LYS A 105 -0.96 -4.68 -33.43
CA LYS A 105 -1.68 -4.83 -32.15
C LYS A 105 -0.85 -4.31 -30.98
N GLN A 106 0.44 -4.61 -30.92
CA GLN A 106 1.36 -4.10 -29.90
C GLN A 106 1.49 -2.57 -29.98
N LEU A 107 1.52 -1.98 -31.17
CA LEU A 107 1.60 -0.54 -31.39
C LEU A 107 0.31 0.19 -31.03
N ILE A 108 -0.84 -0.32 -31.48
CA ILE A 108 -2.17 0.21 -31.15
C ILE A 108 -2.37 0.14 -29.64
N ASP A 109 -2.14 -1.03 -29.04
CA ASP A 109 -2.24 -1.17 -27.61
C ASP A 109 -1.27 -0.20 -26.89
N SER A 110 -0.03 -0.05 -27.36
CA SER A 110 0.95 0.85 -26.75
C SER A 110 0.60 2.33 -26.92
N GLY A 111 0.04 2.72 -28.06
CA GLY A 111 -0.48 4.07 -28.33
C GLY A 111 -1.69 4.40 -27.47
N LEU A 112 -2.64 3.48 -27.35
CA LEU A 112 -3.79 3.57 -26.45
C LEU A 112 -3.35 3.57 -24.97
N ARG A 113 -2.29 2.81 -24.63
CA ARG A 113 -1.67 2.79 -23.29
C ARG A 113 -1.03 4.12 -22.93
N ARG A 114 -0.45 4.86 -23.89
CA ARG A 114 0.24 6.16 -23.70
C ARG A 114 -0.72 7.30 -23.35
N ARG A 115 -1.99 7.22 -23.76
CA ARG A 115 -3.06 8.20 -23.48
C ARG A 115 -3.76 8.00 -22.13
N ASN A 116 -3.37 7.00 -21.34
CA ASN A 116 -4.12 6.57 -20.16
C ASN A 116 -3.31 6.77 -18.87
N ILE A 117 -4.00 6.87 -17.74
CA ILE A 117 -3.49 7.09 -16.37
C ILE A 117 -2.50 5.98 -15.93
N ARG A 118 -2.25 4.95 -16.76
CA ARG A 118 -1.42 3.76 -16.49
C ARG A 118 -0.02 4.05 -15.97
N HIS A 119 0.61 5.18 -16.35
CA HIS A 119 1.88 5.60 -15.76
C HIS A 119 1.77 5.81 -14.24
N LEU A 120 0.68 6.46 -13.79
CA LEU A 120 0.40 6.65 -12.37
C LEU A 120 0.20 5.29 -11.68
N TRP A 121 -0.52 4.36 -12.31
CA TRP A 121 -0.77 3.04 -11.74
C TRP A 121 0.51 2.20 -11.56
N ARG A 122 1.39 2.18 -12.57
CA ARG A 122 2.69 1.47 -12.48
C ARG A 122 3.61 2.11 -11.44
N SER A 123 3.68 3.44 -11.42
CA SER A 123 4.44 4.18 -10.42
C SER A 123 3.92 3.91 -9.02
N SER A 124 2.60 3.96 -8.81
CA SER A 124 1.95 3.66 -7.54
C SER A 124 2.24 2.24 -7.06
N ALA A 125 2.26 1.27 -7.96
CA ALA A 125 2.57 -0.11 -7.60
C ALA A 125 4.05 -0.36 -7.33
N TYR A 126 4.95 0.29 -8.07
CA TYR A 126 6.38 0.31 -7.77
C TYR A 126 6.61 0.89 -6.37
N LEU A 127 6.01 2.03 -6.07
CA LEU A 127 6.08 2.66 -4.75
C LEU A 127 5.47 1.76 -3.67
N LEU A 128 4.30 1.18 -3.91
CA LEU A 128 3.68 0.23 -2.98
C LEU A 128 4.56 -1.00 -2.74
N SER A 129 5.26 -1.49 -3.77
CA SER A 129 6.23 -2.57 -3.61
C SER A 129 7.45 -2.12 -2.79
N GLN A 130 7.89 -0.88 -2.96
CA GLN A 130 9.01 -0.33 -2.19
C GLN A 130 8.70 -0.28 -0.69
N SER A 131 7.49 0.14 -0.32
CA SER A 131 7.09 0.16 1.09
C SER A 131 7.19 -1.24 1.72
N ILE A 132 6.88 -2.30 0.96
CA ILE A 132 6.93 -3.68 1.45
C ILE A 132 8.35 -4.23 1.54
N THR A 133 9.19 -3.94 0.55
CA THR A 133 10.57 -4.44 0.52
C THR A 133 11.39 -3.88 1.67
N GLN A 134 11.18 -2.61 2.06
CA GLN A 134 11.87 -2.04 3.22
C GLN A 134 11.27 -2.47 4.55
N HIS A 135 9.96 -2.72 4.61
CA HIS A 135 9.38 -3.35 5.80
C HIS A 135 9.84 -4.81 6.00
N LYS A 136 10.51 -5.46 5.03
CA LYS A 136 11.13 -6.79 5.22
C LYS A 136 12.43 -6.75 6.05
N SER A 137 13.15 -5.63 6.17
CA SER A 137 14.57 -5.65 6.56
C SER A 137 14.90 -5.50 8.05
N ALA A 138 13.94 -5.38 8.97
CA ALA A 138 14.23 -5.50 10.41
C ALA A 138 13.06 -6.00 11.28
N HIS A 139 11.80 -5.71 10.92
CA HIS A 139 10.65 -5.93 11.82
C HIS A 139 9.39 -6.52 11.15
N GLY A 140 9.50 -7.00 9.91
CA GLY A 140 8.37 -7.28 9.01
C GLY A 140 7.63 -8.60 9.14
N GLU A 141 8.09 -9.55 9.95
CA GLU A 141 7.40 -10.85 10.13
C GLU A 141 6.30 -10.82 11.21
N HIS A 142 6.19 -9.72 11.97
CA HIS A 142 5.26 -9.64 13.10
C HIS A 142 3.80 -9.34 12.76
N TYR A 143 3.46 -9.04 11.50
CA TYR A 143 2.09 -8.67 11.13
C TYR A 143 1.17 -9.85 10.76
N ILE A 144 1.72 -11.04 10.50
CA ILE A 144 0.94 -12.26 10.27
C ILE A 144 1.16 -13.19 11.45
N ALA A 145 0.14 -13.31 12.30
CA ALA A 145 0.20 -14.16 13.47
C ALA A 145 0.09 -15.63 13.05
N ARG A 146 1.18 -16.41 13.16
CA ARG A 146 1.22 -17.85 12.85
C ARG A 146 1.01 -18.74 14.07
N ASP A 147 1.24 -18.21 15.26
CA ASP A 147 1.16 -18.92 16.53
C ASP A 147 0.41 -18.09 17.61
N TRP A 148 -0.01 -18.74 18.70
CA TRP A 148 -0.77 -18.09 19.77
C TRP A 148 -0.05 -16.91 20.41
N ARG A 149 1.29 -16.96 20.56
CA ARG A 149 2.06 -15.86 21.15
C ARG A 149 2.12 -14.67 20.19
N SER A 150 2.25 -14.91 18.89
CA SER A 150 2.17 -13.87 17.88
C SER A 150 0.78 -13.21 17.83
N LEU A 151 -0.29 -13.97 18.01
CA LEU A 151 -1.66 -13.44 18.07
C LEU A 151 -1.87 -12.55 19.30
N GLY A 152 -1.39 -12.99 20.47
CA GLY A 152 -1.46 -12.20 21.71
C GLY A 152 -0.64 -10.91 21.63
N ARG A 153 0.57 -10.95 21.04
CA ARG A 153 1.38 -9.74 20.79
C ARG A 153 0.69 -8.77 19.85
N LEU A 154 0.06 -9.28 18.78
CA LEU A 154 -0.69 -8.46 17.84
C LEU A 154 -1.90 -7.79 18.51
N PHE A 155 -2.65 -8.55 19.33
CA PHE A 155 -3.75 -8.00 20.12
C PHE A 155 -3.26 -6.92 21.09
N ALA A 156 -2.16 -7.16 21.82
CA ALA A 156 -1.62 -6.18 22.78
C ALA A 156 -1.10 -4.90 22.10
N SER A 157 -0.40 -5.03 20.97
CA SER A 157 0.03 -3.90 20.16
C SER A 157 -1.17 -3.11 19.60
N ALA A 158 -2.23 -3.81 19.19
CA ALA A 158 -3.47 -3.18 18.73
C ALA A 158 -4.25 -2.52 19.88
N ALA A 159 -4.27 -3.13 21.06
CA ALA A 159 -4.82 -2.55 22.28
C ALA A 159 -4.15 -1.21 22.62
N GLY A 160 -2.81 -1.15 22.55
CA GLY A 160 -2.06 0.10 22.76
C GLY A 160 -2.47 1.22 21.79
N ALA A 161 -2.71 0.89 20.52
CA ALA A 161 -3.25 1.86 19.55
C ALA A 161 -4.67 2.31 19.94
N GLY A 162 -5.51 1.41 20.46
CA GLY A 162 -6.86 1.72 20.92
C GLY A 162 -6.90 2.80 22.01
N ILE A 163 -5.92 2.81 22.92
CA ILE A 163 -5.78 3.86 23.95
C ILE A 163 -5.56 5.22 23.29
N ILE A 164 -4.57 5.32 22.39
CA ILE A 164 -4.23 6.57 21.71
C ILE A 164 -5.40 7.06 20.86
N ILE A 165 -6.09 6.15 20.15
CA ILE A 165 -7.25 6.48 19.31
C ILE A 165 -8.41 7.03 20.15
N ALA A 166 -8.67 6.47 21.33
CA ALA A 166 -9.69 6.99 22.24
C ALA A 166 -9.34 8.43 22.68
N LEU A 167 -8.08 8.70 23.02
CA LEU A 167 -7.62 10.05 23.40
C LEU A 167 -7.76 11.04 22.24
N MET A 168 -7.38 10.66 21.02
CA MET A 168 -7.56 11.50 19.82
C MET A 168 -9.04 11.78 19.56
N ALA A 169 -9.90 10.76 19.66
CA ALA A 169 -11.34 10.92 19.50
C ALA A 169 -11.91 11.90 20.54
N GLY A 170 -11.51 11.76 21.81
CA GLY A 170 -11.89 12.66 22.89
C GLY A 170 -11.40 14.09 22.66
N LEU A 171 -10.13 14.28 22.27
CA LEU A 171 -9.56 15.59 21.96
C LEU A 171 -10.30 16.26 20.81
N LYS A 172 -10.61 15.52 19.74
CA LYS A 172 -11.40 16.05 18.63
C LYS A 172 -12.82 16.47 19.05
N ILE A 173 -13.49 15.67 19.89
CA ILE A 173 -14.80 16.02 20.44
C ILE A 173 -14.68 17.32 21.24
N TYR A 174 -13.68 17.42 22.11
CA TYR A 174 -13.41 18.62 22.90
C TYR A 174 -13.14 19.85 22.03
N LEU A 175 -12.28 19.74 21.01
CA LEU A 175 -12.01 20.82 20.04
C LEU A 175 -13.30 21.29 19.36
N GLY A 176 -14.26 20.38 19.13
CA GLY A 176 -15.57 20.70 18.55
C GLY A 176 -16.53 21.45 19.49
N THR A 177 -16.21 21.51 20.78
CA THR A 177 -16.95 22.31 21.79
C THR A 177 -16.40 23.73 21.93
N LEU A 178 -15.17 23.98 21.47
CA LEU A 178 -14.54 25.30 21.53
C LEU A 178 -15.17 26.24 20.50
N ASN A 179 -15.37 27.50 20.87
CA ASN A 179 -15.88 28.55 19.97
C ASN A 179 -14.77 29.07 19.04
N ILE A 180 -14.18 28.19 18.25
CA ILE A 180 -13.08 28.49 17.30
C ILE A 180 -13.58 28.46 15.85
N SER A 181 -12.85 29.14 14.97
CA SER A 181 -13.17 29.12 13.54
C SER A 181 -13.12 27.69 12.98
N TYR A 182 -13.96 27.40 11.97
CA TYR A 182 -13.99 26.08 11.33
C TYR A 182 -12.63 25.68 10.71
N ASN A 183 -11.88 26.65 10.19
CA ASN A 183 -10.54 26.43 9.65
C ASN A 183 -9.55 26.04 10.76
N THR A 184 -9.58 26.73 11.90
CA THR A 184 -8.75 26.41 13.06
C THR A 184 -9.10 25.03 13.63
N TYR A 185 -10.39 24.71 13.77
CA TYR A 185 -10.85 23.38 14.18
C TYR A 185 -10.34 22.28 13.25
N THR A 186 -10.41 22.51 11.94
CA THR A 186 -9.92 21.56 10.92
C THR A 186 -8.42 21.37 11.03
N MET A 187 -7.66 22.46 11.17
CA MET A 187 -6.20 22.42 11.32
C MET A 187 -5.79 21.63 12.57
N LEU A 188 -6.40 21.94 13.72
CA LEU A 188 -6.12 21.26 14.98
C LEU A 188 -6.54 19.79 14.96
N SER A 189 -7.71 19.47 14.39
CA SER A 189 -8.17 18.08 14.24
C SER A 189 -7.27 17.28 13.29
N SER A 190 -6.76 17.91 12.23
CA SER A 190 -5.82 17.28 11.29
C SER A 190 -4.48 17.03 11.96
N LEU A 191 -4.00 17.97 12.78
CA LEU A 191 -2.75 17.83 13.53
C LEU A 191 -2.87 16.77 14.63
N ASP A 192 -3.98 16.73 15.37
CA ASP A 192 -4.31 15.66 16.33
C ASP A 192 -4.21 14.30 15.65
N TYR A 193 -4.87 14.15 14.50
CA TYR A 193 -4.81 12.90 13.75
C TYR A 193 -3.40 12.58 13.24
N GLY A 194 -2.71 13.53 12.62
CA GLY A 194 -1.36 13.35 12.08
C GLY A 194 -0.36 12.95 13.16
N ILE A 195 -0.33 13.68 14.29
CA ILE A 195 0.56 13.39 15.42
C ILE A 195 0.16 12.07 16.07
N GLY A 196 -1.13 11.82 16.31
CA GLY A 196 -1.59 10.59 16.95
C GLY A 196 -1.23 9.33 16.18
N PHE A 197 -1.32 9.33 14.84
CA PHE A 197 -0.84 8.19 14.05
C PHE A 197 0.68 8.01 14.08
N VAL A 198 1.45 9.10 14.17
CA VAL A 198 2.90 9.02 14.39
C VAL A 198 3.20 8.45 15.77
N LEU A 199 2.49 8.86 16.82
CA LEU A 199 2.66 8.32 18.16
C LEU A 199 2.34 6.82 18.22
N ILE A 200 1.25 6.38 17.60
CA ILE A 200 0.90 4.95 17.48
C ILE A 200 2.06 4.19 16.84
N TYR A 201 2.64 4.72 15.76
CA TYR A 201 3.79 4.11 15.10
C TYR A 201 5.03 4.05 16.01
N LEU A 202 5.38 5.15 16.68
CA LEU A 202 6.54 5.23 17.58
C LEU A 202 6.42 4.32 18.80
N CYS A 203 5.20 4.10 19.30
CA CYS A 203 4.91 3.14 20.36
C CYS A 203 4.86 1.68 19.88
N HIS A 204 5.20 1.40 18.62
CA HIS A 204 5.09 0.08 18.00
C HIS A 204 3.70 -0.55 18.14
N CYS A 205 2.67 0.31 18.16
CA CYS A 205 1.28 -0.08 18.25
C CYS A 205 0.69 -0.31 16.85
N THR A 206 -0.27 -1.22 16.74
CA THR A 206 -0.81 -1.67 15.45
C THR A 206 -2.18 -1.08 15.18
N VAL A 207 -2.33 -0.42 14.03
CA VAL A 207 -3.65 -0.06 13.49
C VAL A 207 -4.07 -1.13 12.50
N ALA A 208 -5.12 -1.88 12.82
CA ALA A 208 -5.54 -3.05 12.04
C ALA A 208 -5.76 -2.71 10.56
N THR A 209 -6.35 -1.55 10.29
CA THR A 209 -6.74 -1.15 8.94
C THR A 209 -5.56 -0.93 7.97
N LYS A 210 -4.33 -0.75 8.45
CA LYS A 210 -3.13 -0.62 7.59
C LYS A 210 -2.61 -1.96 7.03
N GLN A 211 -2.86 -3.05 7.73
CA GLN A 211 -2.33 -4.37 7.39
C GLN A 211 -2.85 -4.97 6.06
N PRO A 212 -4.11 -4.77 5.61
CA PRO A 212 -4.60 -5.35 4.36
C PRO A 212 -3.86 -4.84 3.13
N ALA A 213 -3.52 -3.54 3.06
CA ALA A 213 -2.78 -2.99 1.92
C ALA A 213 -1.39 -3.64 1.77
N MET A 214 -0.68 -3.85 2.87
CA MET A 214 0.61 -4.55 2.90
C MET A 214 0.48 -6.02 2.49
N THR A 215 -0.56 -6.68 2.97
CA THR A 215 -0.88 -8.07 2.64
C THR A 215 -1.14 -8.23 1.14
N ALA A 216 -1.96 -7.36 0.57
CA ALA A 216 -2.39 -7.43 -0.81
C ALA A 216 -1.20 -7.49 -1.79
N ALA A 217 -0.17 -6.68 -1.52
CA ALA A 217 0.98 -6.64 -2.40
C ALA A 217 2.00 -7.77 -2.12
N ARG A 218 2.02 -8.37 -0.91
CA ARG A 218 2.67 -9.68 -0.67
C ARG A 218 1.96 -10.80 -1.43
N MET A 219 0.64 -10.80 -1.48
CA MET A 219 -0.14 -11.76 -2.28
C MET A 219 0.19 -11.61 -3.76
N ALA A 220 0.26 -10.38 -4.28
CA ALA A 220 0.64 -10.14 -5.66
C ALA A 220 2.06 -10.66 -5.98
N GLU A 221 3.04 -10.44 -5.09
CA GLU A 221 4.39 -11.01 -5.22
C GLU A 221 4.37 -12.55 -5.22
N ALA A 222 3.52 -13.16 -4.37
CA ALA A 222 3.39 -14.60 -4.29
C ALA A 222 2.76 -15.22 -5.55
N VAL A 223 1.84 -14.51 -6.22
CA VAL A 223 1.22 -14.91 -7.49
C VAL A 223 2.25 -14.87 -8.61
N GLU A 224 3.01 -13.78 -8.73
CA GLU A 224 4.07 -13.64 -9.74
C GLU A 224 5.10 -14.77 -9.69
N LYS A 225 5.49 -15.18 -8.48
CA LYS A 225 6.47 -16.27 -8.24
C LYS A 225 5.90 -17.68 -8.41
N SER A 226 4.60 -17.83 -8.63
CA SER A 226 3.95 -19.13 -8.76
C SER A 226 3.68 -19.45 -10.23
N SER A 227 3.77 -20.73 -10.60
CA SER A 227 3.58 -21.23 -11.97
C SER A 227 2.14 -21.11 -12.52
N GLY A 228 1.28 -20.27 -11.90
CA GLY A 228 -0.12 -20.09 -12.25
C GLY A 228 -1.06 -21.20 -11.72
N GLY A 229 -2.35 -21.07 -12.03
CA GLY A 229 -3.37 -22.09 -11.77
C GLY A 229 -3.67 -22.37 -10.28
N ARG A 230 -3.88 -23.65 -9.94
CA ARG A 230 -4.37 -24.08 -8.62
C ARG A 230 -3.35 -23.82 -7.49
N ALA A 231 -2.06 -23.90 -7.80
CA ALA A 231 -0.99 -23.64 -6.81
C ALA A 231 -0.98 -22.16 -6.38
N ALA A 232 -1.13 -21.23 -7.34
CA ALA A 232 -1.29 -19.81 -7.06
C ALA A 232 -2.54 -19.56 -6.20
N ALA A 233 -3.67 -20.14 -6.59
CA ALA A 233 -4.93 -20.02 -5.85
C ALA A 233 -4.82 -20.53 -4.40
N ARG A 234 -4.16 -21.67 -4.17
CA ARG A 234 -3.93 -22.21 -2.82
C ARG A 234 -3.05 -21.32 -1.96
N LYS A 235 -1.98 -20.76 -2.52
CA LYS A 235 -1.09 -19.84 -1.81
C LYS A 235 -1.80 -18.54 -1.41
N ILE A 236 -2.62 -17.98 -2.29
CA ILE A 236 -3.45 -16.80 -1.96
C ILE A 236 -4.47 -17.16 -0.88
N ALA A 237 -5.14 -18.30 -0.97
CA ALA A 237 -6.13 -18.73 0.01
C ALA A 237 -5.52 -18.87 1.42
N GLN A 238 -4.36 -19.50 1.53
CA GLN A 238 -3.63 -19.61 2.80
C GLN A 238 -3.23 -18.24 3.36
N LEU A 239 -2.69 -17.35 2.52
CA LEU A 239 -2.38 -15.98 2.93
C LEU A 239 -3.63 -15.23 3.40
N LEU A 240 -4.78 -15.44 2.76
CA LEU A 240 -6.03 -14.78 3.12
C LEU A 240 -6.56 -15.26 4.47
N ILE A 241 -6.45 -16.56 4.76
CA ILE A 241 -6.82 -17.15 6.06
C ILE A 241 -5.92 -16.60 7.17
N ASP A 242 -4.60 -16.62 6.96
CA ASP A 242 -3.61 -16.10 7.91
C ASP A 242 -3.83 -14.61 8.22
N VAL A 243 -4.19 -13.84 7.19
CA VAL A 243 -4.49 -12.42 7.32
C VAL A 243 -5.82 -12.21 8.01
N ASN A 244 -6.87 -12.96 7.67
CA ASN A 244 -8.16 -12.86 8.34
C ASN A 244 -8.00 -13.02 9.85
N ARG A 245 -7.29 -14.06 10.31
CA ARG A 245 -6.98 -14.29 11.72
C ARG A 245 -6.29 -13.09 12.37
N SER A 246 -5.23 -12.60 11.72
CA SER A 246 -4.43 -11.48 12.22
C SER A 246 -5.26 -10.19 12.29
N GLN A 247 -6.07 -9.93 11.27
CA GLN A 247 -6.98 -8.79 11.20
C GLN A 247 -8.03 -8.85 12.30
N THR A 248 -8.65 -10.01 12.52
CA THR A 248 -9.65 -10.16 13.57
C THR A 248 -9.06 -9.82 14.94
N ALA A 249 -7.88 -10.35 15.27
CA ALA A 249 -7.22 -10.04 16.54
C ALA A 249 -6.85 -8.55 16.67
N ALA A 250 -6.30 -7.95 15.61
CA ALA A 250 -5.94 -6.53 15.63
C ALA A 250 -7.17 -5.62 15.72
N VAL A 251 -8.23 -5.90 14.96
CA VAL A 251 -9.49 -5.13 14.99
C VAL A 251 -10.13 -5.23 16.38
N LEU A 252 -10.21 -6.43 16.95
CA LEU A 252 -10.75 -6.62 18.30
C LEU A 252 -9.93 -5.85 19.34
N GLY A 253 -8.59 -5.90 19.27
CA GLY A 253 -7.72 -5.14 20.17
C GLY A 253 -7.93 -3.63 20.06
N ASN A 254 -8.02 -3.09 18.84
CA ASN A 254 -8.31 -1.67 18.62
C ASN A 254 -9.69 -1.29 19.19
N ILE A 255 -10.76 -2.02 18.82
CA ILE A 255 -12.15 -1.68 19.21
C ILE A 255 -12.33 -1.78 20.71
N THR A 256 -12.01 -2.94 21.30
CA THR A 256 -12.33 -3.22 22.71
C THR A 256 -11.67 -2.20 23.62
N VAL A 257 -10.37 -1.95 23.44
CA VAL A 257 -9.64 -1.00 24.27
C VAL A 257 -10.03 0.44 23.98
N ALA A 258 -10.25 0.83 22.71
CA ALA A 258 -10.72 2.18 22.41
C ALA A 258 -12.08 2.47 23.05
N MET A 259 -13.02 1.50 23.02
CA MET A 259 -14.32 1.62 23.66
C MET A 259 -14.20 1.68 25.18
N SER A 260 -13.43 0.79 25.79
CA SER A 260 -13.22 0.77 27.24
C SER A 260 -12.58 2.05 27.75
N VAL A 261 -11.55 2.57 27.07
CA VAL A 261 -10.88 3.81 27.44
C VAL A 261 -11.82 5.01 27.28
N ALA A 262 -12.58 5.10 26.17
CA ALA A 262 -13.55 6.16 25.97
C ALA A 262 -14.67 6.16 27.02
N ALA A 263 -15.16 4.97 27.40
CA ALA A 263 -16.14 4.81 28.47
C ALA A 263 -15.55 5.21 29.83
N LEU A 264 -14.33 4.75 30.15
CA LEU A 264 -13.64 5.10 31.39
C LEU A 264 -13.43 6.61 31.50
N ILE A 265 -13.00 7.27 30.43
CA ILE A 265 -12.83 8.74 30.40
C ILE A 265 -14.17 9.43 30.66
N SER A 266 -15.25 9.00 29.99
CA SER A 266 -16.59 9.55 30.18
C SER A 266 -17.10 9.41 31.62
N TRP A 267 -16.95 8.22 32.20
CA TRP A 267 -17.40 7.95 33.57
C TRP A 267 -16.56 8.68 34.62
N THR A 268 -15.23 8.73 34.44
CA THR A 268 -14.33 9.47 35.34
C THR A 268 -14.65 10.96 35.31
N TYR A 269 -14.91 11.53 34.14
CA TYR A 269 -15.34 12.91 34.02
C TYR A 269 -16.68 13.15 34.73
N ALA A 270 -17.67 12.28 34.51
CA ALA A 270 -18.97 12.41 35.14
C ALA A 270 -18.91 12.29 36.66
N ALA A 271 -18.08 11.40 37.20
CA ALA A 271 -17.86 11.26 38.63
C ALA A 271 -17.22 12.50 39.26
N ASN A 272 -16.27 13.15 38.56
CA ASN A 272 -15.55 14.31 39.07
C ASN A 272 -16.33 15.64 38.91
N ASN A 273 -17.12 15.78 37.84
CA ASN A 273 -17.78 17.04 37.46
C ASN A 273 -19.30 17.02 37.72
N GLY A 274 -19.87 15.89 38.11
CA GLY A 274 -21.31 15.71 38.34
C GLY A 274 -22.17 15.80 37.08
N THR A 275 -21.56 15.90 35.89
CA THR A 275 -22.25 16.07 34.61
C THR A 275 -21.64 15.18 33.53
N ALA A 276 -22.47 14.71 32.60
CA ALA A 276 -22.01 13.87 31.50
C ALA A 276 -20.98 14.62 30.61
N LEU A 277 -19.93 13.91 30.17
CA LEU A 277 -18.89 14.48 29.30
C LEU A 277 -19.47 15.02 27.98
N LEU A 278 -20.38 14.26 27.36
CA LEU A 278 -21.11 14.72 26.17
C LEU A 278 -22.54 15.14 26.50
N SER A 279 -22.93 16.31 26.00
CA SER A 279 -24.33 16.74 25.95
C SER A 279 -25.17 15.83 25.05
N ALA A 280 -26.49 15.76 25.29
CA ALA A 280 -27.42 14.96 24.48
C ALA A 280 -27.30 15.25 22.97
N LYS A 281 -27.14 16.52 22.59
CA LYS A 281 -26.93 16.93 21.19
C LYS A 281 -25.64 16.36 20.61
N THR A 282 -24.55 16.38 21.37
CA THR A 282 -23.24 15.89 20.89
C THR A 282 -23.23 14.37 20.80
N ALA A 283 -23.82 13.66 21.78
CA ALA A 283 -24.00 12.22 21.74
C ALA A 283 -24.88 11.79 20.54
N ALA A 284 -26.01 12.47 20.31
CA ALA A 284 -26.85 12.23 19.14
C ALA A 284 -26.11 12.47 17.82
N LYS A 285 -25.24 13.49 17.75
CA LYS A 285 -24.38 13.72 16.58
C LYS A 285 -23.42 12.54 16.33
N GLN A 286 -22.85 11.94 17.38
CA GLN A 286 -22.01 10.74 17.24
C GLN A 286 -22.79 9.50 16.80
N MET A 287 -24.05 9.37 17.21
CA MET A 287 -24.93 8.29 16.75
C MET A 287 -25.37 8.48 15.29
N HIS A 288 -25.78 9.70 14.91
CA HIS A 288 -26.16 10.03 13.53
C HIS A 288 -25.01 9.76 12.54
N ALA A 289 -23.79 9.96 13.01
CA ALA A 289 -22.55 9.67 12.34
C ALA A 289 -22.37 8.19 11.92
N LEU A 290 -23.12 7.27 12.52
CA LEU A 290 -23.12 5.83 12.23
C LEU A 290 -24.27 5.41 11.28
N ASN A 291 -25.11 6.36 10.83
CA ASN A 291 -26.26 6.04 9.98
C ASN A 291 -25.83 5.45 8.63
N LEU A 292 -26.41 4.30 8.30
CA LEU A 292 -26.24 3.60 7.03
C LEU A 292 -27.28 4.13 6.02
N PRO A 293 -26.94 4.25 4.71
CA PRO A 293 -25.71 3.79 4.05
C PRO A 293 -24.57 4.83 4.01
N ALA A 294 -24.81 6.08 4.39
CA ALA A 294 -23.84 7.18 4.26
C ALA A 294 -22.50 6.88 4.97
N ALA A 295 -22.56 6.27 6.16
CA ALA A 295 -21.35 5.91 6.90
C ALA A 295 -20.45 4.92 6.13
N LEU A 296 -21.00 4.04 5.29
CA LEU A 296 -20.23 3.12 4.46
C LEU A 296 -19.52 3.84 3.30
N PHE A 297 -20.17 4.84 2.71
CA PHE A 297 -19.54 5.67 1.68
C PHE A 297 -18.34 6.43 2.25
N TYR A 298 -18.51 7.06 3.42
CA TYR A 298 -17.43 7.73 4.14
C TYR A 298 -16.33 6.77 4.61
N ALA A 299 -16.68 5.51 4.89
CA ALA A 299 -15.72 4.45 5.18
C ALA A 299 -14.88 4.08 3.95
N ALA A 300 -15.47 4.08 2.76
CA ALA A 300 -14.76 3.85 1.52
C ALA A 300 -13.76 4.98 1.22
N ILE A 301 -14.13 6.25 1.48
CA ILE A 301 -13.20 7.39 1.35
C ILE A 301 -11.99 7.21 2.28
N ALA A 302 -12.23 6.86 3.55
CA ALA A 302 -11.15 6.58 4.49
C ALA A 302 -10.22 5.45 4.00
N ALA A 303 -10.79 4.41 3.40
CA ALA A 303 -10.06 3.27 2.83
C ALA A 303 -9.17 3.67 1.63
N VAL A 304 -9.64 4.60 0.80
CA VAL A 304 -8.86 5.17 -0.31
C VAL A 304 -7.67 5.94 0.23
N TRP A 305 -7.85 6.78 1.26
CA TRP A 305 -6.73 7.49 1.89
C TRP A 305 -5.73 6.55 2.55
N LEU A 306 -6.21 5.47 3.14
CA LEU A 306 -5.38 4.43 3.71
C LEU A 306 -4.53 3.73 2.65
N PHE A 307 -5.13 3.41 1.50
CA PHE A 307 -4.39 2.92 0.35
C PHE A 307 -3.33 3.94 -0.12
N CYS A 308 -3.70 5.22 -0.28
CA CYS A 308 -2.78 6.29 -0.66
C CYS A 308 -1.61 6.42 0.32
N SER A 309 -1.85 6.21 1.63
CA SER A 309 -0.79 6.22 2.64
C SER A 309 0.30 5.15 2.37
N GLY A 310 -0.06 3.99 1.81
CA GLY A 310 0.88 2.96 1.40
C GLY A 310 1.78 3.38 0.24
N ILE A 311 1.24 4.13 -0.73
CA ILE A 311 2.03 4.73 -1.82
C ILE A 311 2.96 5.81 -1.25
N ILE A 312 2.47 6.66 -0.36
CA ILE A 312 3.25 7.72 0.29
C ILE A 312 4.43 7.12 1.06
N ALA A 313 4.21 6.04 1.81
CA ALA A 313 5.29 5.33 2.50
C ALA A 313 6.39 4.91 1.53
N GLY A 314 6.00 4.24 0.44
CA GLY A 314 6.91 3.80 -0.60
C GLY A 314 7.66 4.92 -1.30
N TYR A 315 7.01 6.06 -1.53
CA TYR A 315 7.64 7.27 -2.09
C TYR A 315 8.75 7.79 -1.20
N TYR A 316 8.46 7.95 0.10
CA TYR A 316 9.43 8.49 1.05
C TYR A 316 10.56 7.50 1.37
N ASP A 317 10.28 6.20 1.41
CA ASP A 317 11.31 5.15 1.54
C ASP A 317 12.25 5.16 0.32
N ASN A 318 11.70 5.18 -0.90
CA ASN A 318 12.47 5.31 -2.14
C ASN A 318 13.31 6.60 -2.14
N ARG A 319 12.72 7.72 -1.69
CA ARG A 319 13.40 9.01 -1.63
C ARG A 319 14.52 9.04 -0.60
N ALA A 320 14.33 8.42 0.57
CA ALA A 320 15.37 8.31 1.60
C ALA A 320 16.61 7.57 1.09
N GLN A 321 16.40 6.52 0.30
CA GLN A 321 17.48 5.75 -0.36
C GLN A 321 18.12 6.52 -1.50
N TYR A 322 17.32 7.04 -2.42
CA TYR A 322 17.80 7.78 -3.58
C TYR A 322 18.67 8.98 -3.19
N LEU A 323 18.29 9.70 -2.13
CA LEU A 323 19.07 10.84 -1.63
C LEU A 323 20.25 10.44 -0.75
N ARG A 324 20.43 9.14 -0.44
CA ARG A 324 21.34 8.66 0.60
C ARG A 324 21.17 9.47 1.89
N LEU A 325 19.91 9.58 2.34
CA LEU A 325 19.51 10.50 3.39
C LEU A 325 20.32 10.32 4.67
N ARG A 326 20.64 9.06 5.01
CA ARG A 326 21.51 8.69 6.14
C ARG A 326 22.86 9.43 6.08
N GLU A 327 23.55 9.35 4.95
CA GLU A 327 24.85 9.99 4.73
C GLU A 327 24.74 11.52 4.81
N ARG A 328 23.70 12.10 4.17
CA ARG A 328 23.48 13.55 4.16
C ARG A 328 23.17 14.13 5.54
N LEU A 329 22.37 13.44 6.35
CA LEU A 329 22.03 13.88 7.70
C LEU A 329 23.25 13.84 8.63
N ARG A 330 24.16 12.87 8.43
CA ARG A 330 25.41 12.78 9.21
C ARG A 330 26.36 13.97 9.01
N VAL A 331 26.27 14.68 7.88
CA VAL A 331 27.11 15.86 7.57
C VAL A 331 26.33 17.17 7.56
N ASN A 332 25.04 17.15 7.91
CA ASN A 332 24.19 18.34 7.85
C ASN A 332 24.69 19.45 8.80
N PRO A 333 24.88 20.69 8.32
CA PRO A 333 25.51 21.76 9.11
C PRO A 333 24.63 22.22 10.28
N LEU A 334 23.30 22.23 10.11
CA LEU A 334 22.37 22.60 11.18
C LEU A 334 22.39 21.52 12.27
N LEU A 335 22.26 20.24 11.88
CA LEU A 335 22.27 19.12 12.81
C LEU A 335 23.61 18.99 13.55
N ARG A 336 24.72 19.32 12.89
CA ARG A 336 26.06 19.38 13.50
C ARG A 336 26.18 20.46 14.58
N ARG A 337 25.43 21.57 14.48
CA ARG A 337 25.41 22.63 15.51
C ARG A 337 24.63 22.23 16.75
N ILE A 338 23.55 21.45 16.59
CA ILE A 338 22.63 21.11 17.69
C ILE A 338 22.84 19.73 18.31
N THR A 339 23.63 18.83 17.70
CA THR A 339 23.79 17.45 18.19
C THR A 339 25.24 16.94 18.16
N THR A 340 25.55 16.05 19.09
CA THR A 340 26.83 15.30 19.10
C THR A 340 26.92 14.33 17.91
N ALA A 341 28.12 13.87 17.57
CA ALA A 341 28.32 12.93 16.45
C ALA A 341 27.51 11.63 16.62
N ASN A 342 27.47 11.07 17.82
CA ASN A 342 26.73 9.84 18.13
C ASN A 342 25.21 10.05 18.02
N MET A 343 24.69 11.15 18.57
CA MET A 343 23.26 11.49 18.43
C MET A 343 22.88 11.73 16.98
N ARG A 344 23.72 12.44 16.23
CA ARG A 344 23.51 12.71 14.80
C ARG A 344 23.48 11.42 13.98
N ALA A 345 24.36 10.47 14.27
CA ALA A 345 24.33 9.15 13.62
C ALA A 345 23.01 8.42 13.92
N ARG A 346 22.58 8.37 15.19
CA ARG A 346 21.30 7.75 15.57
C ARG A 346 20.09 8.42 14.92
N ILE A 347 20.05 9.75 14.87
CA ILE A 347 18.99 10.51 14.20
C ILE A 347 19.00 10.23 12.69
N ALA A 348 20.17 10.20 12.07
CA ALA A 348 20.30 9.93 10.65
C ALA A 348 19.83 8.51 10.28
N ASP A 349 20.19 7.53 11.10
CA ASP A 349 19.78 6.14 10.92
C ASP A 349 18.27 5.99 11.16
N PHE A 350 17.76 6.56 12.26
CA PHE A 350 16.33 6.55 12.56
C PHE A 350 15.48 7.21 11.46
N ILE A 351 15.83 8.42 11.02
CA ILE A 351 15.07 9.11 9.97
C ILE A 351 15.16 8.33 8.66
N HIS A 352 16.32 7.82 8.27
CA HIS A 352 16.46 7.05 7.03
C HIS A 352 15.59 5.79 7.04
N ASP A 353 15.59 5.05 8.15
CA ASP A 353 14.91 3.77 8.28
C ASP A 353 13.39 3.93 8.50
N ASN A 354 12.93 5.10 8.95
CA ASN A 354 11.54 5.33 9.33
C ASN A 354 10.82 6.43 8.52
N LEU A 355 11.47 7.07 7.55
CA LEU A 355 10.89 8.24 6.86
C LEU A 355 9.54 7.92 6.20
N GLY A 356 9.44 6.79 5.48
CA GLY A 356 8.19 6.40 4.83
C GLY A 356 7.09 6.11 5.83
N ALA A 357 7.40 5.42 6.92
CA ALA A 357 6.42 5.15 7.97
C ALA A 357 5.96 6.43 8.68
N LEU A 358 6.88 7.33 9.05
CA LEU A 358 6.54 8.60 9.68
C LEU A 358 5.69 9.49 8.76
N ALA A 359 6.13 9.68 7.51
CA ALA A 359 5.43 10.51 6.55
C ALA A 359 4.05 9.95 6.20
N SER A 360 3.94 8.64 5.98
CA SER A 360 2.65 8.01 5.67
C SER A 360 1.66 8.05 6.83
N ASN A 361 2.12 7.84 8.07
CA ASN A 361 1.26 7.98 9.27
C ASN A 361 0.79 9.42 9.44
N PHE A 362 1.71 10.38 9.36
CA PHE A 362 1.38 11.80 9.52
C PHE A 362 0.42 12.31 8.44
N ILE A 363 0.74 12.07 7.17
CA ILE A 363 -0.07 12.51 6.04
C ILE A 363 -1.42 11.79 6.02
N PHE A 364 -1.48 10.51 6.38
CA PHE A 364 -2.74 9.80 6.53
C PHE A 364 -3.65 10.51 7.56
N GLY A 365 -3.13 10.84 8.74
CA GLY A 365 -3.88 11.58 9.75
C GLY A 365 -4.37 12.95 9.27
N LEU A 366 -3.50 13.71 8.59
CA LEU A 366 -3.87 14.99 7.99
C LEU A 366 -4.99 14.85 6.96
N LEU A 367 -4.90 13.85 6.07
CA LEU A 367 -5.93 13.57 5.05
C LEU A 367 -7.27 13.22 5.71
N LEU A 368 -7.26 12.45 6.80
CA LEU A 368 -8.48 12.15 7.54
C LEU A 368 -9.12 13.40 8.19
N GLY A 369 -8.29 14.33 8.67
CA GLY A 369 -8.77 15.56 9.31
C GLY A 369 -9.26 16.63 8.33
N ILE A 370 -8.61 16.77 7.16
CA ILE A 370 -8.91 17.81 6.18
C ILE A 370 -10.07 17.46 5.23
N THR A 371 -10.37 16.18 5.05
CA THR A 371 -11.41 15.74 4.09
C THR A 371 -12.79 16.38 4.33
N PRO A 372 -13.30 16.49 5.58
CA PRO A 372 -14.56 17.20 5.83
C PRO A 372 -14.53 18.67 5.39
N TRP A 373 -13.38 19.33 5.53
CA TRP A 373 -13.18 20.72 5.09
C TRP A 373 -13.15 20.84 3.57
N ILE A 374 -12.50 19.90 2.88
CA ILE A 374 -12.55 19.80 1.41
C ILE A 374 -14.01 19.61 0.94
N GLY A 375 -14.77 18.74 1.60
CA GLY A 375 -16.20 18.56 1.35
C GLY A 375 -16.98 19.86 1.46
N LYS A 376 -16.78 20.59 2.56
CA LYS A 376 -17.45 21.87 2.80
C LYS A 376 -17.14 22.91 1.71
N ILE A 377 -15.88 23.04 1.28
CA ILE A 377 -15.49 24.02 0.25
C ILE A 377 -16.04 23.65 -1.12
N LEU A 378 -16.08 22.36 -1.44
CA LEU A 378 -16.60 21.88 -2.72
C LEU A 378 -18.12 21.69 -2.71
N GLU A 379 -18.79 22.02 -1.59
CA GLU A 379 -20.22 21.75 -1.36
C GLU A 379 -20.60 20.27 -1.58
N LEU A 380 -19.63 19.38 -1.38
CA LEU A 380 -19.78 17.93 -1.48
C LEU A 380 -19.99 17.34 -0.09
N PRO A 381 -20.87 16.34 0.07
CA PRO A 381 -21.01 15.61 1.32
C PRO A 381 -19.81 14.66 1.51
N LEU A 382 -18.62 15.21 1.78
CA LEU A 382 -17.43 14.44 2.09
C LEU A 382 -17.22 14.41 3.60
N ASP A 383 -17.15 13.21 4.14
CA ASP A 383 -16.81 12.95 5.53
C ASP A 383 -16.07 11.60 5.60
N ILE A 384 -15.57 11.26 6.78
CA ILE A 384 -14.72 10.08 7.00
C ILE A 384 -15.23 9.26 8.16
N ARG A 385 -15.31 7.95 7.93
CA ARG A 385 -15.62 6.96 8.95
C ARG A 385 -14.54 5.92 9.00
N HIS A 386 -14.00 5.70 10.19
CA HIS A 386 -12.95 4.73 10.41
C HIS A 386 -13.29 3.92 11.66
N ILE A 387 -13.26 2.60 11.55
CA ILE A 387 -13.72 1.65 12.57
C ILE A 387 -13.29 2.03 13.99
N ALA A 388 -12.00 2.28 14.22
CA ALA A 388 -11.47 2.56 15.55
C ALA A 388 -11.95 3.91 16.15
N PHE A 389 -12.13 4.94 15.32
CA PHE A 389 -12.70 6.21 15.77
C PHE A 389 -14.21 6.09 15.96
N SER A 390 -14.90 5.38 15.07
CA SER A 390 -16.33 5.13 15.18
C SER A 390 -16.67 4.30 16.43
N SER A 391 -15.83 3.33 16.82
CA SER A 391 -16.00 2.58 18.06
C SER A 391 -15.79 3.46 19.30
N ALA A 392 -14.74 4.29 19.32
CA ALA A 392 -14.51 5.23 20.42
C ALA A 392 -15.67 6.23 20.56
N ASN A 393 -16.14 6.80 19.46
CA ASN A 393 -17.26 7.75 19.45
C ASN A 393 -18.58 7.12 19.91
N LEU A 394 -18.85 5.86 19.53
CA LEU A 394 -20.00 5.10 20.02
C LEU A 394 -19.91 4.93 21.55
N ALA A 395 -18.75 4.57 22.07
CA ALA A 395 -18.55 4.41 23.52
C ALA A 395 -18.65 5.75 24.28
N TYR A 396 -18.09 6.84 23.75
CA TYR A 396 -18.28 8.18 24.31
C TYR A 396 -19.75 8.57 24.39
N ALA A 397 -20.51 8.34 23.31
CA ALA A 397 -21.94 8.62 23.28
C ALA A 397 -22.72 7.75 24.30
N ALA A 398 -22.49 6.43 24.29
CA ALA A 398 -23.16 5.48 25.16
C ALA A 398 -22.89 5.72 26.65
N ALA A 399 -21.64 6.07 26.99
CA ALA A 399 -21.23 6.29 28.37
C ALA A 399 -21.68 7.64 28.92
N SER A 400 -21.83 8.65 28.06
CA SER A 400 -22.33 9.98 28.47
C SER A 400 -23.86 10.05 28.50
N GLN A 401 -24.52 9.37 27.57
CA GLN A 401 -25.98 9.32 27.45
C GLN A 401 -26.36 7.85 27.30
N PRO A 402 -26.85 7.18 28.37
CA PRO A 402 -27.16 5.76 28.34
C PRO A 402 -28.07 5.41 27.17
N LEU A 403 -27.49 4.77 26.17
CA LEU A 403 -28.24 4.28 25.01
C LEU A 403 -28.99 3.02 25.42
N GLY A 404 -30.23 2.85 24.93
CA GLY A 404 -30.91 1.57 25.03
C GLY A 404 -30.08 0.46 24.37
N PHE A 405 -30.16 -0.76 24.91
CA PHE A 405 -29.37 -1.92 24.43
C PHE A 405 -29.43 -2.08 22.89
N TRP A 406 -30.62 -1.96 22.31
CA TRP A 406 -30.82 -2.06 20.86
C TRP A 406 -30.12 -0.96 20.06
N ALA A 407 -30.15 0.29 20.53
CA ALA A 407 -29.47 1.40 19.87
C ALA A 407 -27.95 1.24 19.91
N PHE A 408 -27.41 0.75 21.03
CA PHE A 408 -25.99 0.43 21.14
C PHE A 408 -25.58 -0.73 20.22
N MET A 409 -26.37 -1.82 20.16
CA MET A 409 -26.13 -2.94 19.25
C MET A 409 -26.20 -2.51 17.78
N GLN A 410 -27.16 -1.67 17.41
CA GLN A 410 -27.23 -1.10 16.05
C GLN A 410 -25.98 -0.28 15.72
N GLY A 411 -25.53 0.57 16.66
CA GLY A 411 -24.28 1.32 16.52
C GLY A 411 -23.07 0.41 16.36
N LEU A 412 -22.99 -0.68 17.14
CA LEU A 412 -21.89 -1.65 17.07
C LEU A 412 -21.85 -2.39 15.73
N ILE A 413 -23.02 -2.80 15.20
CA ILE A 413 -23.13 -3.40 13.87
C ILE A 413 -22.66 -2.40 12.79
N ALA A 414 -23.06 -1.13 12.89
CA ALA A 414 -22.61 -0.10 11.96
C ALA A 414 -21.08 0.12 12.03
N VAL A 415 -20.49 0.12 13.23
CA VAL A 415 -19.02 0.18 13.43
C VAL A 415 -18.32 -0.99 12.75
N ILE A 416 -18.83 -2.21 12.92
CA ILE A 416 -18.28 -3.42 12.26
C ILE A 416 -18.38 -3.29 10.74
N ALA A 417 -19.53 -2.86 10.21
CA ALA A 417 -19.74 -2.66 8.79
C ALA A 417 -18.80 -1.59 8.19
N ILE A 418 -18.59 -0.47 8.90
CA ILE A 418 -17.59 0.55 8.55
C ILE A 418 -16.20 -0.08 8.44
N GLY A 419 -15.81 -0.92 9.40
CA GLY A 419 -14.52 -1.61 9.36
C GLY A 419 -14.35 -2.58 8.21
N LEU A 420 -15.39 -3.36 7.91
CA LEU A 420 -15.37 -4.26 6.76
C LEU A 420 -15.14 -3.48 5.47
N VAL A 421 -15.80 -2.34 5.29
CA VAL A 421 -15.57 -1.46 4.13
C VAL A 421 -14.16 -0.86 4.17
N ASN A 422 -13.68 -0.37 5.32
CA ASN A 422 -12.32 0.18 5.46
C ASN A 422 -11.25 -0.84 5.00
N LEU A 423 -11.37 -2.08 5.47
CA LEU A 423 -10.44 -3.17 5.19
C LEU A 423 -10.55 -3.62 3.72
N TRP A 424 -11.76 -3.89 3.24
CA TRP A 424 -11.99 -4.50 1.94
C TRP A 424 -11.65 -3.56 0.78
N VAL A 425 -12.07 -2.29 0.86
CA VAL A 425 -11.79 -1.31 -0.21
C VAL A 425 -10.29 -1.03 -0.31
N SER A 426 -9.60 -0.87 0.83
CA SER A 426 -8.15 -0.65 0.86
C SER A 426 -7.39 -1.86 0.33
N PHE A 427 -7.75 -3.06 0.77
CA PHE A 427 -7.19 -4.33 0.28
C PHE A 427 -7.39 -4.50 -1.22
N TYR A 428 -8.62 -4.31 -1.70
CA TYR A 428 -8.97 -4.46 -3.12
C TYR A 428 -8.16 -3.51 -3.99
N LEU A 429 -8.06 -2.23 -3.60
CA LEU A 429 -7.31 -1.24 -4.35
C LEU A 429 -5.82 -1.58 -4.37
N ALA A 430 -5.25 -1.93 -3.22
CA ALA A 430 -3.84 -2.37 -3.13
C ALA A 430 -3.56 -3.61 -3.98
N LEU A 431 -4.43 -4.62 -3.91
CA LEU A 431 -4.26 -5.89 -4.62
C LEU A 431 -4.36 -5.70 -6.14
N ARG A 432 -5.39 -4.97 -6.59
CA ARG A 432 -5.59 -4.68 -8.01
C ARG A 432 -4.41 -3.95 -8.61
N ILE A 433 -3.84 -3.01 -7.87
CA ILE A 433 -2.69 -2.22 -8.30
C ILE A 433 -1.42 -3.05 -8.32
N ALA A 434 -1.19 -3.83 -7.26
CA ALA A 434 -0.01 -4.68 -7.14
C ALA A 434 0.02 -5.80 -8.20
N LEU A 435 -1.10 -6.48 -8.45
CA LEU A 435 -1.20 -7.51 -9.48
C LEU A 435 -0.96 -6.93 -10.87
N ARG A 436 -1.62 -5.81 -11.16
CA ARG A 436 -1.56 -5.17 -12.49
C ARG A 436 -0.18 -4.64 -12.84
N ALA A 437 0.64 -4.28 -11.86
CA ALA A 437 1.98 -3.81 -12.12
C ALA A 437 3.01 -4.93 -12.28
N ARG A 438 2.72 -6.12 -11.77
CA ARG A 438 3.53 -7.33 -11.96
C ARG A 438 3.11 -8.11 -13.22
N ASP A 439 2.32 -7.48 -14.08
CA ASP A 439 1.60 -8.09 -15.23
C ASP A 439 0.96 -9.45 -14.88
N SER A 440 0.62 -9.64 -13.60
CA SER A 440 0.11 -10.87 -13.03
C SER A 440 -1.41 -10.80 -12.96
N ARG A 441 -2.07 -11.92 -13.26
CA ARG A 441 -3.53 -12.01 -13.19
C ARG A 441 -3.94 -12.75 -11.93
N PHE A 442 -5.01 -12.29 -11.29
CA PHE A 442 -5.62 -13.06 -10.20
C PHE A 442 -6.10 -14.41 -10.76
N PRO A 443 -5.96 -15.52 -10.02
CA PRO A 443 -6.51 -16.81 -10.44
C PRO A 443 -8.01 -16.71 -10.74
N GLU A 444 -8.52 -17.62 -11.56
CA GLU A 444 -9.94 -17.65 -11.89
C GLU A 444 -10.79 -17.74 -10.60
N LEU A 445 -11.79 -16.87 -10.47
CA LEU A 445 -12.57 -16.74 -9.23
C LEU A 445 -13.22 -18.05 -8.78
N ARG A 446 -13.70 -18.85 -9.74
CA ARG A 446 -14.29 -20.16 -9.46
C ARG A 446 -13.26 -21.13 -8.86
N GLN A 447 -12.06 -21.16 -9.42
CA GLN A 447 -10.96 -21.98 -8.92
C GLN A 447 -10.51 -21.49 -7.54
N PHE A 448 -10.32 -20.19 -7.37
CA PHE A 448 -9.96 -19.58 -6.09
C PHE A 448 -10.99 -19.89 -5.00
N TYR A 449 -12.28 -19.69 -5.28
CA TYR A 449 -13.34 -19.99 -4.33
C TYR A 449 -13.38 -21.49 -3.97
N GLY A 450 -13.20 -22.37 -4.95
CA GLY A 450 -13.12 -23.81 -4.73
C GLY A 450 -11.99 -24.19 -3.77
N VAL A 451 -10.78 -23.63 -4.00
CA VAL A 451 -9.61 -23.89 -3.15
C VAL A 451 -9.75 -23.24 -1.77
N LEU A 452 -10.27 -22.02 -1.68
CA LEU A 452 -10.53 -21.35 -0.42
C LEU A 452 -11.51 -22.15 0.44
N LYS A 453 -12.59 -22.66 -0.17
CA LYS A 453 -13.56 -23.52 0.51
C LYS A 453 -12.94 -24.84 0.97
N GLU A 454 -12.05 -25.42 0.18
CA GLU A 454 -11.30 -26.64 0.53
C GLU A 454 -10.40 -26.39 1.76
N GLU A 455 -9.61 -25.32 1.77
CA GLU A 455 -8.73 -24.96 2.90
C GLU A 455 -9.54 -24.63 4.16
N ILE A 456 -10.64 -23.88 4.05
CA ILE A 456 -11.52 -23.55 5.18
C ILE A 456 -12.18 -24.82 5.74
N ARG A 457 -12.64 -25.73 4.88
CA ARG A 457 -13.26 -27.00 5.33
C ARG A 457 -12.24 -27.92 6.00
N ARG A 458 -10.99 -27.90 5.55
CA ARG A 458 -9.91 -28.71 6.10
C ARG A 458 -9.57 -28.32 7.53
N ASP A 459 -9.54 -27.02 7.83
CA ASP A 459 -9.34 -26.51 9.19
C ASP A 459 -10.15 -25.22 9.42
N PRO A 460 -11.43 -25.32 9.82
CA PRO A 460 -12.25 -24.13 10.05
C PRO A 460 -11.78 -23.30 11.25
N LYS A 461 -11.05 -23.92 12.20
CA LYS A 461 -10.49 -23.21 13.35
C LYS A 461 -9.36 -22.28 12.93
N SER A 462 -8.65 -22.61 11.85
CA SER A 462 -7.54 -21.79 11.30
C SER A 462 -7.92 -20.35 10.96
N LEU A 463 -9.21 -20.09 10.67
CA LEU A 463 -9.75 -18.76 10.33
C LEU A 463 -9.63 -17.75 11.47
N ILE A 464 -9.69 -18.21 12.71
CA ILE A 464 -9.73 -17.37 13.91
C ILE A 464 -8.57 -17.70 14.85
N PHE A 465 -8.17 -18.97 14.91
CA PHE A 465 -7.18 -19.46 15.84
C PHE A 465 -5.98 -20.06 15.09
N PRO A 466 -4.75 -19.85 15.56
CA PRO A 466 -3.59 -20.51 14.98
C PRO A 466 -3.67 -22.01 15.28
N ALA A 467 -3.09 -22.82 14.40
CA ALA A 467 -3.00 -24.26 14.62
C ALA A 467 -2.34 -24.52 15.99
N GLY A 468 -2.95 -25.37 16.81
CA GLY A 468 -2.36 -25.81 18.07
C GLY A 468 -0.96 -26.38 17.79
N ARG A 469 0.00 -26.11 18.69
CA ARG A 469 1.31 -26.77 18.66
C ARG A 469 1.08 -28.27 18.46
N LYS A 470 1.46 -28.81 17.31
CA LYS A 470 1.80 -30.24 17.25
C LYS A 470 3.03 -30.34 18.16
N GLY A 471 2.83 -30.92 19.34
CA GLY A 471 3.87 -31.07 20.35
C GLY A 471 5.09 -31.74 19.75
N GLY A 472 6.24 -31.14 20.01
CA GLY A 472 7.50 -31.85 20.17
C GLY A 472 7.78 -31.90 21.65
#